data_AF-A0A7U3UUF3-F1
#
_entry.id   AF-A0A7U3UUF3-F1
#
_cell.length_a   1.000
_cell.length_b   1.000
_cell.length_c   1.000
_cell.angle_alpha   90.00
_cell.angle_beta   90.00
_cell.angle_gamma   90.00
#
_symmetry.space_group_name_H-M   'P 1'
#
loop_
_entity.id
_entity.type
_entity.pdbx_description
1 polymer ?
#
loop_
_entity_poly.entity_id
_entity_poly.type
_entity_poly.pdbx_seq_one_letter_code
_entity_poly.pdbx_strand_id
1 'polypeptide(L)'
;MKTIAEQLTAPWGARRLAPYPASLHRPHATVSVDAGTQLGVFRDRAGQVVEMGAHGTSKGTETSTTTNSDSKNDQGHDQDAQQD
;
A
#
# COMPACT_ATOMS: atom_id res chain seq x y z
N MET A 1 19.71 43.57 -11.06
CA MET A 1 20.10 42.53 -10.08
C MET A 1 18.83 42.10 -9.34
N LYS A 2 18.21 40.97 -9.73
CA LYS A 2 17.11 40.38 -8.97
C LYS A 2 17.72 39.43 -7.95
N THR A 3 17.58 39.78 -6.68
CA THR A 3 18.02 38.96 -5.54
C THR A 3 17.39 37.57 -5.67
N ILE A 4 18.18 36.52 -5.44
CA ILE A 4 17.83 35.08 -5.48
C ILE A 4 16.80 34.71 -4.36
N ALA A 5 16.13 35.72 -3.80
CA ALA A 5 15.24 35.67 -2.66
C ALA A 5 13.77 35.90 -3.06
N GLU A 6 13.37 35.57 -4.30
CA GLU A 6 12.03 35.02 -4.49
C GLU A 6 12.04 33.69 -3.76
N GLN A 7 11.65 33.76 -2.48
CA GLN A 7 11.50 32.66 -1.56
C GLN A 7 11.05 31.43 -2.32
N LEU A 8 11.86 30.36 -2.27
CA LEU A 8 11.47 28.98 -2.55
C LEU A 8 10.35 28.61 -1.59
N THR A 9 9.18 29.21 -1.79
CA THR A 9 7.99 28.97 -1.01
C THR A 9 7.53 27.62 -1.48
N ALA A 10 7.89 26.59 -0.72
CA ALA A 10 7.53 25.22 -1.05
C ALA A 10 6.02 25.16 -1.33
N PRO A 11 5.59 24.49 -2.40
CA PRO A 11 4.18 24.41 -2.77
C PRO A 11 3.36 23.86 -1.59
N TRP A 12 2.11 24.29 -1.48
CA TRP A 12 1.24 23.98 -0.33
C TRP A 12 1.24 22.50 0.07
N GLY A 13 1.26 21.59 -0.90
CA GLY A 13 1.33 20.15 -0.66
C GLY A 13 2.65 19.67 -0.05
N ALA A 14 3.79 20.22 -0.49
CA ALA A 14 5.11 19.81 0.02
C ALA A 14 5.30 20.19 1.49
N ARG A 15 4.67 21.29 1.94
CA ARG A 15 4.70 21.72 3.35
C ARG A 15 3.85 20.85 4.28
N ARG A 16 3.07 19.90 3.72
CA ARG A 16 2.18 19.00 4.46
C ARG A 16 2.63 17.54 4.40
N LEU A 17 3.72 17.23 3.69
CA LEU A 17 4.31 15.90 3.73
C LEU A 17 4.97 15.69 5.09
N ALA A 18 4.57 14.63 5.79
CA ALA A 18 5.30 14.10 6.91
C ALA A 18 6.27 13.01 6.42
N PRO A 19 7.40 12.79 7.09
CA PRO A 19 8.20 11.59 6.87
C PRO A 19 7.32 10.35 7.00
N TYR A 20 7.50 9.39 6.11
CA TYR A 20 6.88 8.09 6.29
C TYR A 20 7.28 7.50 7.64
N PRO A 21 6.38 6.76 8.32
CA PRO A 21 6.74 6.01 9.51
C PRO A 21 7.95 5.12 9.23
N ALA A 22 8.88 5.05 10.17
CA ALA A 22 10.04 4.18 10.04
C ALA A 22 9.58 2.72 9.91
N SER A 23 9.94 2.06 8.80
CA SER A 23 9.72 0.63 8.65
C SER A 23 10.73 -0.14 9.47
N LEU A 24 10.27 -0.78 10.55
CA LEU A 24 11.09 -1.73 11.30
C LEU A 24 11.14 -3.04 10.52
N HIS A 25 12.29 -3.36 9.93
CA HIS A 25 12.53 -4.69 9.37
C HIS A 25 12.60 -5.68 10.53
N ARG A 26 11.67 -6.64 10.58
CA ARG A 26 11.80 -7.81 11.45
C ARG A 26 12.62 -8.88 10.73
N PRO A 27 13.86 -9.15 11.14
CA PRO A 27 14.65 -10.21 10.52
C PRO A 27 14.02 -11.56 10.86
N HIS A 28 13.58 -12.30 9.84
CA HIS A 28 13.31 -13.73 9.95
C HIS A 28 14.47 -14.48 9.28
N ALA A 29 14.83 -15.63 9.84
CA ALA A 29 15.89 -16.48 9.32
C ALA A 29 15.34 -17.55 8.37
N THR A 30 14.14 -18.05 8.65
CA THR A 30 13.50 -19.12 7.88
C THR A 30 11.99 -18.94 7.83
N VAL A 31 11.39 -19.45 6.76
CA VAL A 31 9.93 -19.53 6.55
C VAL A 31 9.59 -20.98 6.20
N SER A 32 8.59 -21.54 6.88
CA SER A 32 8.05 -22.88 6.61
C SER A 32 6.54 -22.82 6.44
N VAL A 33 5.94 -23.68 5.62
CA VAL A 33 4.47 -23.80 5.53
C VAL A 33 3.96 -24.75 6.61
N ASP A 34 2.99 -24.31 7.41
CA ASP A 34 2.23 -25.20 8.28
C ASP A 34 1.23 -26.01 7.46
N ALA A 35 1.26 -27.35 7.58
CA ALA A 35 0.42 -28.22 6.76
C ALA A 35 -1.07 -28.20 7.16
N GLY A 36 -1.39 -27.86 8.40
CA GLY A 36 -2.78 -27.84 8.90
C GLY A 36 -3.51 -26.57 8.48
N THR A 37 -2.83 -25.43 8.52
CA THR A 37 -3.42 -24.12 8.19
C THR A 37 -3.07 -23.63 6.79
N GLN A 38 -2.07 -24.24 6.13
CA GLN A 38 -1.50 -23.77 4.86
C GLN A 38 -0.97 -22.33 4.94
N LEU A 39 -0.50 -21.91 6.12
CA LEU A 39 0.06 -20.58 6.35
C LEU A 39 1.58 -20.63 6.51
N GLY A 40 2.24 -19.53 6.14
CA GLY A 40 3.67 -19.35 6.40
C GLY A 40 3.94 -19.08 7.88
N VAL A 41 4.89 -19.82 8.46
CA VAL A 41 5.41 -19.63 9.82
C VAL A 41 6.83 -19.08 9.72
N PHE A 42 7.01 -17.84 10.16
CA PHE A 42 8.27 -17.13 10.15
C PHE A 42 9.00 -17.36 11.47
N ARG A 43 10.30 -17.68 11.43
CA ARG A 43 11.12 -17.86 12.63
C ARG A 43 12.35 -16.97 12.61
N ASP A 44 12.74 -16.48 13.78
CA ASP A 44 14.01 -15.76 13.95
C ASP A 44 15.21 -16.72 13.96
N ARG A 45 16.42 -16.18 14.16
CA ARG A 45 17.65 -16.99 14.22
C ARG A 45 17.72 -17.91 15.44
N ALA A 46 16.94 -17.65 16.49
CA ALA A 46 16.81 -18.50 17.67
C ALA A 46 15.67 -19.53 17.53
N GLY A 47 14.98 -19.55 16.38
CA GLY A 47 13.86 -20.46 16.10
C GLY A 47 12.52 -20.01 16.70
N GLN A 48 12.44 -18.82 17.29
CA GLN A 48 11.20 -18.28 17.84
C GLN A 48 10.29 -17.78 16.73
N VAL A 49 8.98 -17.97 16.89
CA VAL A 49 7.99 -17.49 15.92
C VAL A 49 7.97 -15.97 15.91
N VAL A 50 8.07 -15.40 14.71
CA VAL A 50 7.99 -13.96 14.49
C VAL A 50 6.60 -13.62 13.99
N GLU A 51 5.81 -12.92 14.81
CA GLU A 51 4.53 -12.35 14.41
C GLU A 51 4.77 -11.23 13.39
N MET A 52 4.31 -11.40 12.14
CA MET A 52 4.47 -10.40 11.09
C MET A 52 3.40 -9.29 11.11
N GLY A 53 2.43 -9.39 12.03
CA GLY A 53 1.30 -8.46 12.16
C GLY A 53 0.22 -8.71 11.10
N ALA A 54 -0.95 -8.08 11.27
CA ALA A 54 -2.00 -8.14 10.26
C ALA A 54 -1.61 -7.26 9.06
N HIS A 55 -1.33 -7.88 7.92
CA HIS A 55 -1.22 -7.17 6.65
C HIS A 55 -2.63 -6.88 6.14
N GLY A 56 -2.99 -5.60 5.98
CA GLY A 56 -4.29 -5.23 5.40
C GLY A 56 -4.35 -5.63 3.93
N THR A 57 -5.36 -6.43 3.55
CA THR A 57 -5.70 -6.67 2.15
C THR A 57 -6.60 -5.54 1.67
N SER A 58 -6.16 -4.79 0.65
CA SER A 58 -6.95 -3.69 0.08
C SER A 58 -8.20 -4.24 -0.60
N LYS A 59 -9.38 -3.94 -0.05
CA LYS A 59 -10.67 -4.11 -0.71
C LYS A 59 -10.91 -2.83 -1.49
N GLY A 60 -11.08 -2.90 -2.80
CA GLY A 60 -11.54 -1.72 -3.51
C GLY A 60 -13.07 -1.71 -3.63
N THR A 61 -13.60 -0.65 -4.21
CA THR A 61 -15.04 -0.44 -4.36
C THR A 61 -15.26 0.46 -5.57
N GLU A 62 -15.95 -0.07 -6.58
CA GLU A 62 -16.26 0.63 -7.83
C GLU A 62 -17.09 1.91 -7.64
N THR A 63 -16.79 2.94 -8.42
CA THR A 63 -17.68 4.09 -8.61
C THR A 63 -18.20 4.09 -10.05
N SER A 64 -19.42 3.58 -10.23
CA SER A 64 -20.07 3.55 -11.55
C SER A 64 -20.26 4.98 -12.09
N THR A 65 -19.42 5.37 -13.04
CA THR A 65 -19.52 6.65 -13.75
C THR A 65 -19.68 6.39 -15.23
N THR A 66 -20.83 6.77 -15.78
CA THR A 66 -21.14 6.68 -17.21
C THR A 66 -20.99 8.07 -17.83
N THR A 67 -20.06 8.25 -18.77
CA THR A 67 -19.77 9.56 -19.39
C THR A 67 -20.38 9.73 -20.79
N ASN A 68 -21.22 8.80 -21.27
CA ASN A 68 -21.83 8.86 -22.61
C ASN A 68 -23.32 8.50 -22.63
N SER A 69 -24.03 8.94 -23.67
CA SER A 69 -25.48 8.74 -23.89
C SER A 69 -25.80 7.84 -25.09
N ASP A 70 -24.79 7.16 -25.65
CA ASP A 70 -24.92 6.20 -26.75
C ASP A 70 -24.89 4.74 -26.24
N SER A 71 -25.31 3.80 -27.08
CA SER A 71 -25.68 2.44 -26.65
C SER A 71 -24.51 1.51 -26.28
N LYS A 72 -23.28 2.01 -26.13
CA LYS A 72 -22.13 1.21 -25.69
C LYS A 72 -21.32 1.97 -24.64
N ASN A 73 -21.79 1.86 -23.42
CA ASN A 73 -21.10 2.39 -22.25
C ASN A 73 -19.89 1.49 -21.97
N ASP A 74 -18.69 2.07 -21.91
CA ASP A 74 -17.50 1.42 -21.37
C ASP A 74 -17.35 1.86 -19.90
N GLN A 75 -17.11 0.91 -19.00
CA GLN A 75 -16.89 1.20 -17.59
C GLN A 75 -15.40 1.14 -17.32
N GLY A 76 -14.89 2.09 -16.52
CA GLY A 76 -13.54 1.99 -15.99
C GLY A 76 -13.42 0.74 -15.13
N HIS A 77 -12.31 0.02 -15.27
CA HIS A 77 -11.98 -1.10 -14.40
C HIS A 77 -11.27 -0.53 -13.17
N ASP A 78 -11.85 -0.65 -11.97
CA ASP A 78 -11.06 -0.48 -10.77
C ASP A 78 -10.14 -1.70 -10.56
N GLN A 79 -9.27 -1.58 -9.56
CA GLN A 79 -8.39 -2.67 -9.14
C GLN A 79 -8.75 -3.00 -7.70
N ASP A 80 -9.97 -3.51 -7.51
CA ASP A 80 -10.40 -4.13 -6.28
C ASP A 80 -9.64 -5.44 -6.05
N ALA A 81 -8.84 -5.54 -4.98
CA ALA A 81 -8.16 -6.80 -4.67
C ALA A 81 -9.11 -7.92 -4.14
N GLN A 82 -10.42 -7.75 -4.34
CA GLN A 82 -11.47 -8.71 -4.02
C GLN A 82 -12.38 -9.04 -5.23
N GLN A 83 -12.10 -8.51 -6.41
CA GLN A 83 -12.77 -8.92 -7.63
C GLN A 83 -11.92 -10.03 -8.30
N ASP A 84 -12.53 -11.22 -8.43
CA ASP A 84 -12.09 -12.37 -9.24
C ASP A 84 -12.99 -12.43 -10.50
#